data_AF-A0A1H5QSA9-F1
#
_entry.id   AF-A0A1H5QSA9-F1
#
_cell.length_a   1.000
_cell.length_b   1.000
_cell.length_c   1.000
_cell.angle_alpha   90.00
_cell.angle_beta   90.00
_cell.angle_gamma   90.00
#
_symmetry.space_group_name_H-M   'P 1'
#
loop_
_entity.id
_entity.type
_entity.pdbx_description
1 polymer ?
#
loop_
_entity_poly.entity_id
_entity_poly.type
_entity_poly.pdbx_seq_one_letter_code
_entity_poly.pdbx_strand_id
1 'polypeptide(L)'
;MRANAVIVAAALAAGVFATPAAADVLPDRAQAVGYLETGGPGVARAAEAALLGSPADLQTFLATGRQQARDDDDRVLVTQVLSTGGPVAKRAAQQALGGTIEDVRAFLATGLAQARVADDRIAVGQAMSTGGPVVNERAQKALDGTPADVRAFLETGLQQARDTDDRITTDQALAAGGPEVQAAAQTALDGTPADVRYFLSVWRQVAADGDAELAAVQGQLDGAKAGAAAHHPLIVRLAGERARKLASDARTANTTRLATQQSAAQHDAQVARGAAADAEQQAKDAAARAAQAKTDNDKLLADAADPALTVPNGRRASVYLLRNGGTAVKNAARAALSGSDDDVVTFVRSGLAVAQESDDRAAVAAIAADTTARPGLRQAARDALAGPYAGVAALLRTGDYPGRDTDDRVEVNQIMATGGPATKSAAQQALDGTVADVRAFLATGRYVARTHDLRIRVAQSLSEGPEVNAVAQGVLDGPDSYLQPYLDGELGKARARDAFTAAHVAKVNGLLAQLP
;
A
#
# COMPACT_ATOMS: atom_id res chain seq x y z
N MET A 1 -34.31 -25.48 -47.01
CA MET A 1 -35.69 -25.05 -47.32
C MET A 1 -35.83 -23.59 -46.90
N ARG A 2 -36.07 -22.72 -47.89
CA ARG A 2 -36.59 -21.33 -47.86
C ARG A 2 -35.84 -20.35 -46.94
N ALA A 3 -34.82 -19.60 -47.40
CA ALA A 3 -34.80 -18.52 -48.41
C ALA A 3 -35.70 -17.33 -48.07
N ASN A 4 -35.09 -16.16 -47.82
CA ASN A 4 -35.40 -14.93 -48.53
C ASN A 4 -34.25 -13.92 -48.40
N ALA A 5 -33.65 -13.61 -49.54
CA ALA A 5 -32.80 -12.47 -49.80
C ALA A 5 -33.65 -11.35 -50.42
N VAL A 6 -33.31 -10.09 -50.17
CA VAL A 6 -33.52 -8.99 -51.13
C VAL A 6 -32.30 -8.08 -51.08
N ILE A 7 -31.68 -7.92 -52.25
CA ILE A 7 -30.66 -6.93 -52.61
C ILE A 7 -31.34 -5.98 -53.62
N VAL A 8 -30.94 -4.70 -53.66
CA VAL A 8 -30.49 -3.95 -54.86
C VAL A 8 -30.98 -2.47 -54.92
N ALA A 9 -29.97 -1.57 -54.90
CA ALA A 9 -29.76 -0.30 -55.65
C ALA A 9 -30.79 0.86 -55.55
N ALA A 10 -30.48 2.10 -55.93
CA ALA A 10 -29.29 2.96 -56.04
C ALA A 10 -29.86 4.31 -56.51
N ALA A 11 -29.31 5.45 -56.07
CA ALA A 11 -29.55 6.71 -56.75
C ALA A 11 -28.25 7.51 -56.82
N LEU A 12 -27.71 7.60 -58.04
CA LEU A 12 -26.64 8.49 -58.47
C LEU A 12 -27.27 9.60 -59.30
N ALA A 13 -27.06 10.85 -58.91
CA ALA A 13 -27.10 12.01 -59.81
C ALA A 13 -25.99 12.98 -59.36
N ALA A 14 -25.08 13.27 -60.29
CA ALA A 14 -23.84 14.02 -60.07
C ALA A 14 -24.03 15.54 -60.17
N GLY A 15 -23.24 16.28 -59.39
CA GLY A 15 -23.14 17.74 -59.40
C GLY A 15 -21.94 18.27 -58.61
N VAL A 16 -20.73 18.02 -59.13
CA VAL A 16 -19.49 18.84 -59.13
C VAL A 16 -19.17 19.83 -57.96
N PHE A 17 -18.00 19.54 -57.34
CA PHE A 17 -17.09 20.29 -56.44
C PHE A 17 -17.37 20.43 -54.92
N ALA A 18 -16.53 19.67 -54.17
CA ALA A 18 -16.11 19.71 -52.74
C ALA A 18 -16.61 18.45 -51.97
N THR A 19 -15.80 17.51 -51.45
CA THR A 19 -14.39 17.50 -51.05
C THR A 19 -13.82 16.06 -50.99
N PRO A 20 -12.53 15.82 -51.29
CA PRO A 20 -11.82 14.61 -50.84
C PRO A 20 -11.54 14.63 -49.31
N ALA A 21 -11.62 15.81 -48.68
CA ALA A 21 -11.32 16.01 -47.26
C ALA A 21 -12.24 15.24 -46.29
N ALA A 22 -13.52 15.03 -46.59
CA ALA A 22 -14.42 14.34 -45.66
C ALA A 22 -14.16 12.82 -45.56
N ALA A 23 -13.67 12.19 -46.65
CA ALA A 23 -13.39 10.76 -46.68
C ALA A 23 -12.07 10.39 -45.99
N ASP A 24 -11.03 11.23 -46.12
CA ASP A 24 -9.72 11.00 -45.51
C ASP A 24 -9.72 11.25 -43.98
N VAL A 25 -10.66 12.06 -43.47
CA VAL A 25 -10.75 12.42 -42.05
C VAL A 25 -11.22 11.27 -41.15
N LEU A 26 -12.06 10.36 -41.64
CA LEU A 26 -12.56 9.23 -40.83
C LEU A 26 -11.46 8.20 -40.51
N PRO A 27 -10.64 7.73 -41.48
CA PRO A 27 -9.44 6.96 -41.20
C PRO A 27 -8.47 7.67 -40.25
N ASP A 28 -8.28 8.98 -40.42
CA ASP A 28 -7.38 9.79 -39.60
C ASP A 28 -7.84 9.86 -38.13
N ARG A 29 -9.15 10.04 -37.89
CA ARG A 29 -9.72 10.09 -36.54
C ARG A 29 -9.60 8.74 -35.85
N ALA A 30 -9.94 7.65 -36.55
CA ALA A 30 -9.80 6.30 -36.02
C ALA A 30 -8.34 5.99 -35.63
N GLN A 31 -7.38 6.41 -36.46
CA GLN A 31 -5.97 6.29 -36.10
C GLN A 31 -5.64 7.09 -34.83
N ALA A 32 -5.99 8.37 -34.77
CA ALA A 32 -5.70 9.22 -33.60
C ALA A 32 -6.33 8.67 -32.31
N VAL A 33 -7.54 8.09 -32.37
CA VAL A 33 -8.14 7.39 -31.22
C VAL A 33 -7.30 6.20 -30.79
N GLY A 34 -6.76 5.41 -31.71
CA GLY A 34 -5.80 4.36 -31.37
C GLY A 34 -4.62 4.88 -30.55
N TYR A 35 -4.04 6.02 -30.94
CA TYR A 35 -2.94 6.64 -30.21
C TYR A 35 -3.34 7.28 -28.88
N LEU A 36 -4.58 7.75 -28.76
CA LEU A 36 -5.14 8.20 -27.49
C LEU A 36 -5.23 7.06 -26.46
N GLU A 37 -5.49 5.84 -26.93
CA GLU A 37 -5.68 4.66 -26.07
C GLU A 37 -4.40 3.91 -25.76
N THR A 38 -3.50 3.79 -26.74
CA THR A 38 -2.30 2.94 -26.61
C THR A 38 -1.00 3.73 -26.59
N GLY A 39 -1.04 5.03 -26.88
CA GLY A 39 0.14 5.89 -26.86
C GLY A 39 0.65 6.17 -25.46
N GLY A 40 1.93 6.56 -25.36
CA GLY A 40 2.48 7.13 -24.12
C GLY A 40 1.76 8.43 -23.72
N PRO A 41 1.99 8.96 -22.51
CA PRO A 41 1.26 10.12 -21.98
C PRO A 41 1.30 11.37 -22.89
N GLY A 42 2.44 11.64 -23.53
CA GLY A 42 2.63 12.72 -24.48
C GLY A 42 1.92 12.45 -25.81
N VAL A 43 2.07 11.25 -26.36
CA VAL A 43 1.37 10.84 -27.59
C VAL A 43 -0.15 10.90 -27.42
N ALA A 44 -0.68 10.40 -26.30
CA ALA A 44 -2.11 10.42 -26.00
C ALA A 44 -2.63 11.86 -25.85
N ARG A 45 -1.86 12.76 -25.22
CA ARG A 45 -2.21 14.18 -25.10
C ARG A 45 -2.21 14.89 -26.46
N ALA A 46 -1.22 14.60 -27.31
CA ALA A 46 -1.15 15.15 -28.66
C ALA A 46 -2.31 14.62 -29.54
N ALA A 47 -2.65 13.34 -29.43
CA ALA A 47 -3.80 12.74 -30.11
C ALA A 47 -5.13 13.37 -29.67
N GLU A 48 -5.31 13.56 -28.36
CA GLU A 48 -6.47 14.26 -27.80
C GLU A 48 -6.60 15.68 -28.36
N ALA A 49 -5.51 16.46 -28.34
CA ALA A 49 -5.51 17.81 -28.90
C ALA A 49 -5.91 17.81 -30.38
N ALA A 50 -5.41 16.85 -31.17
CA ALA A 50 -5.75 16.72 -32.58
C ALA A 50 -7.22 16.31 -32.80
N LEU A 51 -7.76 15.40 -31.98
CA LEU A 51 -9.15 14.94 -32.06
C LEU A 51 -10.17 16.03 -31.73
N LEU A 52 -9.78 16.96 -30.86
CA LEU A 52 -10.57 18.13 -30.45
C LEU A 52 -10.35 19.36 -31.34
N GLY A 53 -9.37 19.29 -32.25
CA GLY A 53 -9.02 20.36 -33.18
C GLY A 53 -9.70 20.22 -34.54
N SER A 54 -9.11 20.89 -35.52
CA SER A 54 -9.53 20.85 -36.93
C SER A 54 -9.01 19.61 -37.65
N PRO A 55 -9.56 19.27 -38.84
CA PRO A 55 -8.98 18.26 -39.72
C PRO A 55 -7.49 18.48 -40.04
N ALA A 56 -7.04 19.74 -40.12
CA ALA A 56 -5.64 20.06 -40.36
C ALA A 56 -4.74 19.74 -39.16
N ASP A 57 -5.24 19.92 -37.92
CA ASP A 57 -4.53 19.53 -36.70
C ASP A 57 -4.36 18.01 -36.63
N LEU A 58 -5.39 17.28 -37.03
CA LEU A 58 -5.36 15.82 -37.14
C LEU A 58 -4.32 15.35 -38.14
N GLN A 59 -4.32 15.90 -39.37
CA GLN A 59 -3.29 15.58 -40.37
C GLN A 59 -1.88 15.93 -39.89
N THR A 60 -1.71 17.08 -39.23
CA THR A 60 -0.42 17.51 -38.67
C THR A 60 0.07 16.53 -37.59
N PHE A 61 -0.82 16.11 -36.71
CA PHE A 61 -0.51 15.10 -35.70
C PHE A 61 -0.08 13.76 -36.33
N LEU A 62 -0.83 13.28 -37.32
CA LEU A 62 -0.53 11.99 -37.97
C LEU A 62 0.76 12.06 -38.80
N ALA A 63 1.06 13.19 -39.43
CA ALA A 63 2.24 13.40 -40.26
C ALA A 63 3.53 13.54 -39.44
N THR A 64 3.52 14.37 -38.38
CA THR A 64 4.75 14.70 -37.63
C THR A 64 4.54 14.72 -36.12
N GLY A 65 3.41 15.23 -35.63
CA GLY A 65 3.19 15.47 -34.20
C GLY A 65 3.26 14.21 -33.34
N ARG A 66 2.82 13.06 -33.86
CA ARG A 66 2.92 11.76 -33.17
C ARG A 66 4.37 11.38 -32.88
N GLN A 67 5.24 11.54 -33.87
CA GLN A 67 6.63 11.16 -33.74
C GLN A 67 7.34 12.05 -32.72
N GLN A 68 7.10 13.36 -32.78
CA GLN A 68 7.61 14.31 -31.79
C GLN A 68 7.12 13.98 -30.37
N ALA A 69 5.82 13.75 -30.19
CA ALA A 69 5.27 13.39 -28.88
C ALA A 69 5.84 12.07 -28.34
N ARG A 70 6.13 11.11 -29.22
CA ARG A 70 6.81 9.86 -28.86
C ARG A 70 8.25 10.09 -28.44
N ASP A 71 8.96 10.97 -29.15
CA ASP A 71 10.33 11.34 -28.81
C ASP A 71 10.40 12.00 -27.43
N ASP A 72 9.43 12.86 -27.11
CA ASP A 72 9.28 13.49 -25.80
C ASP A 72 8.98 12.44 -24.71
N ASP A 73 8.05 11.51 -24.96
CA ASP A 73 7.74 10.41 -24.04
C ASP A 73 8.96 9.52 -23.77
N ASP A 74 9.69 9.13 -24.82
CA ASP A 74 10.92 8.33 -24.72
C ASP A 74 11.95 9.05 -23.83
N ARG A 75 12.14 10.38 -24.01
CA ARG A 75 13.05 11.18 -23.18
C ARG A 75 12.58 11.31 -21.73
N VAL A 76 11.27 11.42 -21.49
CA VAL A 76 10.70 11.42 -20.14
C VAL A 76 10.98 10.10 -19.44
N LEU A 77 10.79 8.96 -20.13
CA LEU A 77 11.10 7.64 -19.57
C LEU A 77 12.58 7.52 -19.16
N VAL A 78 13.50 8.00 -19.99
CA VAL A 78 14.94 8.00 -19.64
C VAL A 78 15.25 8.95 -18.49
N THR A 79 14.59 10.11 -18.44
CA THR A 79 14.71 11.06 -17.31
C THR A 79 14.23 10.44 -15.99
N GLN A 80 13.17 9.63 -16.02
CA GLN A 80 12.71 8.90 -14.84
C GLN A 80 13.75 7.88 -14.35
N VAL A 81 14.44 7.20 -15.27
CA VAL A 81 15.58 6.32 -14.93
C VAL A 81 16.71 7.14 -14.30
N LEU A 82 16.97 8.36 -14.77
CA LEU A 82 17.98 9.23 -14.17
C LEU A 82 17.66 9.63 -12.72
N SER A 83 16.37 9.70 -12.36
CA SER A 83 15.95 9.97 -10.98
C SER A 83 16.06 8.72 -10.09
N THR A 84 15.56 7.59 -10.59
CA THR A 84 15.26 6.39 -9.77
C THR A 84 16.21 5.20 -9.96
N GLY A 85 17.02 5.17 -11.01
CA GLY A 85 17.88 4.05 -11.36
C GLY A 85 19.11 3.88 -10.48
N GLY A 86 19.78 2.72 -10.59
CA GLY A 86 21.08 2.52 -9.97
C GLY A 86 22.21 3.33 -10.65
N PRO A 87 23.42 3.36 -10.09
CA PRO A 87 24.52 4.18 -10.59
C PRO A 87 24.92 3.90 -12.04
N VAL A 88 24.81 2.66 -12.53
CA VAL A 88 25.07 2.31 -13.93
C VAL A 88 23.92 2.78 -14.82
N ALA A 89 22.66 2.52 -14.43
CA ALA A 89 21.49 2.97 -15.17
C ALA A 89 21.42 4.50 -15.29
N LYS A 90 21.77 5.25 -14.24
CA LYS A 90 21.82 6.72 -14.26
C LYS A 90 22.86 7.25 -15.25
N ARG A 91 24.07 6.69 -15.25
CA ARG A 91 25.14 7.09 -16.20
C ARG A 91 24.76 6.78 -17.64
N ALA A 92 24.23 5.59 -17.90
CA ALA A 92 23.77 5.20 -19.23
C ALA A 92 22.59 6.08 -19.71
N ALA A 93 21.65 6.42 -18.83
CA ALA A 93 20.56 7.35 -19.12
C ALA A 93 21.07 8.77 -19.47
N GLN A 94 22.06 9.29 -18.74
CA GLN A 94 22.68 10.59 -19.04
C GLN A 94 23.33 10.60 -20.43
N GLN A 95 24.07 9.54 -20.76
CA GLN A 95 24.68 9.40 -22.09
C GLN A 95 23.62 9.37 -23.19
N ALA A 96 22.56 8.59 -23.01
CA ALA A 96 21.46 8.51 -23.97
C ALA A 96 20.74 9.86 -24.16
N LEU A 97 20.48 10.61 -23.08
CA LEU A 97 19.84 11.92 -23.16
C LEU A 97 20.71 12.99 -23.86
N GLY A 98 22.03 12.88 -23.74
CA GLY A 98 22.99 13.75 -24.43
C GLY A 98 23.17 13.46 -25.92
N GLY A 99 22.58 12.37 -26.41
CA GLY A 99 22.65 11.94 -27.80
C GLY A 99 21.38 12.23 -28.62
N THR A 100 21.27 11.50 -29.72
CA THR A 100 20.13 11.50 -30.66
C THR A 100 18.93 10.75 -30.08
N ILE A 101 17.77 10.81 -30.75
CA ILE A 101 16.61 10.03 -30.32
C ILE A 101 16.83 8.52 -30.52
N GLU A 102 17.67 8.15 -31.49
CA GLU A 102 18.11 6.77 -31.71
C GLU A 102 18.88 6.24 -30.49
N ASP A 103 19.71 7.08 -29.85
CA ASP A 103 20.45 6.71 -28.63
C ASP A 103 19.50 6.50 -27.45
N VAL A 104 18.50 7.38 -27.28
CA VAL A 104 17.44 7.25 -26.28
C VAL A 104 16.68 5.93 -26.46
N ARG A 105 16.31 5.59 -27.70
CA ARG A 105 15.59 4.36 -28.01
C ARG A 105 16.44 3.11 -27.86
N ALA A 106 17.70 3.14 -28.29
CA ALA A 106 18.63 2.04 -28.11
C ALA A 106 18.82 1.73 -26.61
N PHE A 107 18.92 2.79 -25.79
CA PHE A 107 18.94 2.66 -24.34
C PHE A 107 17.66 2.04 -23.78
N LEU A 108 16.48 2.55 -24.13
CA LEU A 108 15.21 1.98 -23.66
C LEU A 108 15.01 0.53 -24.10
N ALA A 109 15.40 0.19 -25.33
CA ALA A 109 15.23 -1.14 -25.89
C ALA A 109 16.13 -2.20 -25.25
N THR A 110 17.40 -1.84 -24.95
CA THR A 110 18.40 -2.83 -24.47
C THR A 110 19.33 -2.30 -23.40
N GLY A 111 19.79 -1.05 -23.51
CA GLY A 111 20.78 -0.47 -22.60
C GLY A 111 20.31 -0.40 -21.14
N LEU A 112 19.02 -0.12 -20.90
CA LEU A 112 18.44 -0.08 -19.56
C LEU A 112 18.49 -1.46 -18.90
N ALA A 113 18.13 -2.51 -19.62
CA ALA A 113 18.15 -3.87 -19.10
C ALA A 113 19.59 -4.27 -18.73
N GLN A 114 20.56 -4.00 -19.60
CA GLN A 114 21.98 -4.27 -19.33
C GLN A 114 22.49 -3.50 -18.12
N ALA A 115 22.14 -2.21 -18.02
CA ALA A 115 22.54 -1.37 -16.90
C ALA A 115 21.93 -1.86 -15.58
N ARG A 116 20.66 -2.30 -15.59
CA ARG A 116 20.02 -2.91 -14.40
C ARG A 116 20.70 -4.20 -13.97
N VAL A 117 21.10 -5.07 -14.90
CA VAL A 117 21.87 -6.28 -14.56
C VAL A 117 23.19 -5.94 -13.90
N ALA A 118 23.89 -4.91 -14.38
CA ALA A 118 25.13 -4.44 -13.76
C ALA A 118 24.87 -3.86 -12.36
N ASP A 119 23.83 -3.03 -12.19
CA ASP A 119 23.44 -2.47 -10.90
C ASP A 119 23.01 -3.57 -9.90
N ASP A 120 22.23 -4.55 -10.32
CA ASP A 120 21.80 -5.68 -9.47
C ASP A 120 23.03 -6.50 -9.03
N ARG A 121 23.98 -6.78 -9.92
CA ARG A 121 25.24 -7.47 -9.55
C ARG A 121 26.08 -6.65 -8.56
N ILE A 122 26.11 -5.32 -8.71
CA ILE A 122 26.76 -4.43 -7.72
C ILE A 122 26.06 -4.53 -6.37
N ALA A 123 24.71 -4.51 -6.35
CA ALA A 123 23.94 -4.63 -5.12
C ALA A 123 24.18 -5.98 -4.42
N VAL A 124 24.31 -7.08 -5.18
CA VAL A 124 24.69 -8.38 -4.61
C VAL A 124 26.11 -8.35 -4.05
N GLY A 125 27.07 -7.75 -4.74
CA GLY A 125 28.44 -7.57 -4.22
C GLY A 125 28.49 -6.77 -2.91
N GLN A 126 27.66 -5.73 -2.78
CA GLN A 126 27.50 -4.96 -1.55
C GLN A 126 26.83 -5.77 -0.43
N ALA A 127 25.86 -6.62 -0.78
CA ALA A 127 25.26 -7.54 0.18
C ALA A 127 26.28 -8.56 0.70
N MET A 128 27.19 -9.04 -0.15
CA MET A 128 28.27 -9.95 0.27
C MET A 128 29.28 -9.28 1.19
N SER A 129 29.64 -8.00 0.94
CA SER A 129 30.65 -7.32 1.77
C SER A 129 30.19 -7.06 3.21
N THR A 130 28.88 -7.08 3.44
CA THR A 130 28.26 -6.84 4.75
C THR A 130 27.52 -8.07 5.29
N GLY A 131 27.47 -9.15 4.52
CA GLY A 131 26.69 -10.35 4.79
C GLY A 131 27.44 -11.42 5.57
N GLY A 132 26.68 -12.32 6.19
CA GLY A 132 27.22 -13.51 6.83
C GLY A 132 27.48 -14.66 5.84
N PRO A 133 27.90 -15.84 6.35
CA PRO A 133 28.24 -16.99 5.53
C PRO A 133 27.13 -17.42 4.56
N VAL A 134 25.86 -17.44 5.01
CA VAL A 134 24.73 -17.88 4.19
C VAL A 134 24.38 -16.84 3.13
N VAL A 135 24.45 -15.54 3.46
CA VAL A 135 24.35 -14.47 2.45
C VAL A 135 25.42 -14.63 1.39
N ASN A 136 26.68 -14.87 1.79
CA ASN A 136 27.80 -15.00 0.85
C ASN A 136 27.67 -16.24 -0.05
N GLU A 137 27.29 -17.38 0.49
CA GLU A 137 27.05 -18.61 -0.28
C GLU A 137 25.93 -18.42 -1.31
N ARG A 138 24.77 -17.90 -0.88
CA ARG A 138 23.60 -17.73 -1.75
C ARG A 138 23.80 -16.62 -2.78
N ALA A 139 24.48 -15.54 -2.39
CA ALA A 139 24.86 -14.46 -3.30
C ALA A 139 25.82 -14.96 -4.38
N GLN A 140 26.85 -15.74 -4.01
CA GLN A 140 27.78 -16.32 -4.97
C GLN A 140 27.05 -17.22 -5.98
N LYS A 141 26.18 -18.10 -5.48
CA LYS A 141 25.33 -18.94 -6.34
C LYS A 141 24.47 -18.12 -7.30
N ALA A 142 23.93 -16.98 -6.85
CA ALA A 142 23.15 -16.09 -7.70
C ALA A 142 24.01 -15.40 -8.77
N LEU A 143 25.24 -14.97 -8.42
CA LEU A 143 26.19 -14.35 -9.37
C LEU A 143 26.71 -15.31 -10.44
N ASP A 144 26.87 -16.59 -10.09
CA ASP A 144 27.23 -17.68 -11.01
C ASP A 144 26.08 -18.10 -11.93
N GLY A 145 24.86 -17.65 -11.61
CA GLY A 145 23.64 -17.91 -12.37
C GLY A 145 23.31 -16.87 -13.43
N THR A 146 22.04 -16.86 -13.82
CA THR A 146 21.45 -15.93 -14.78
C THR A 146 21.14 -14.57 -14.12
N PRO A 147 20.90 -13.50 -14.91
CA PRO A 147 20.38 -12.25 -14.36
C PRO A 147 19.08 -12.41 -13.55
N ALA A 148 18.24 -13.38 -13.91
CA ALA A 148 17.02 -13.69 -13.16
C ALA A 148 17.34 -14.27 -11.76
N ASP A 149 18.42 -15.05 -11.62
CA ASP A 149 18.86 -15.59 -10.33
C ASP A 149 19.39 -14.48 -9.41
N VAL A 150 20.17 -13.55 -9.96
CA VAL A 150 20.62 -12.33 -9.25
C VAL A 150 19.42 -11.54 -8.73
N ARG A 151 18.40 -11.34 -9.58
CA ARG A 151 17.19 -10.60 -9.22
C ARG A 151 16.37 -11.31 -8.16
N ALA A 152 16.14 -12.62 -8.32
CA ALA A 152 15.40 -13.43 -7.34
C ALA A 152 16.08 -13.42 -5.96
N PHE A 153 17.42 -13.45 -5.95
CA PHE A 153 18.18 -13.29 -4.72
C PHE A 153 17.93 -11.91 -4.09
N LEU A 154 18.05 -10.81 -4.83
CA LEU A 154 17.81 -9.47 -4.26
C LEU A 154 16.37 -9.26 -3.75
N GLU A 155 15.37 -9.79 -4.46
CA GLU A 155 13.96 -9.59 -4.12
C GLU A 155 13.52 -10.38 -2.89
N THR A 156 14.01 -11.60 -2.70
CA THR A 156 13.55 -12.47 -1.61
C THR A 156 14.68 -13.27 -0.95
N GLY A 157 15.62 -13.79 -1.75
CA GLY A 157 16.68 -14.68 -1.26
C GLY A 157 17.63 -14.04 -0.24
N LEU A 158 17.94 -12.75 -0.41
CA LEU A 158 18.83 -11.98 0.45
C LEU A 158 18.25 -11.86 1.86
N GLN A 159 16.94 -11.59 1.97
CA GLN A 159 16.32 -11.46 3.29
C GLN A 159 16.28 -12.81 4.01
N GLN A 160 15.93 -13.89 3.31
CA GLN A 160 15.96 -15.24 3.88
C GLN A 160 17.36 -15.68 4.29
N ALA A 161 18.39 -15.30 3.51
CA ALA A 161 19.77 -15.59 3.82
C ALA A 161 20.20 -14.85 5.09
N ARG A 162 19.88 -13.55 5.20
CA ARG A 162 20.10 -12.75 6.40
C ARG A 162 19.39 -13.33 7.63
N ASP A 163 18.13 -13.73 7.47
CA ASP A 163 17.38 -14.35 8.57
C ASP A 163 18.04 -15.65 9.05
N THR A 164 18.65 -16.41 8.13
CA THR A 164 19.40 -17.62 8.48
C THR A 164 20.71 -17.28 9.19
N ASP A 165 21.48 -16.30 8.69
CA ASP A 165 22.71 -15.83 9.33
C ASP A 165 22.44 -15.24 10.72
N ASP A 166 21.34 -14.50 10.90
CA ASP A 166 20.92 -13.94 12.20
C ASP A 166 20.59 -15.07 13.19
N ARG A 167 19.92 -16.14 12.74
CA ARG A 167 19.66 -17.31 13.60
C ARG A 167 20.96 -18.03 13.97
N ILE A 168 21.87 -18.24 13.01
CA ILE A 168 23.20 -18.82 13.29
C ILE A 168 23.96 -17.98 14.33
N THR A 169 23.96 -16.66 14.16
CA THR A 169 24.61 -15.73 15.11
C THR A 169 23.96 -15.82 16.50
N THR A 170 22.65 -16.01 16.56
CA THR A 170 21.91 -16.18 17.80
C THR A 170 22.20 -17.54 18.46
N ASP A 171 22.29 -18.63 17.69
CA ASP A 171 22.71 -19.95 18.19
C ASP A 171 24.14 -19.92 18.75
N GLN A 172 25.04 -19.17 18.13
CA GLN A 172 26.39 -18.96 18.65
C GLN A 172 26.39 -18.17 19.98
N ALA A 173 25.54 -17.14 20.07
CA ALA A 173 25.37 -16.38 21.31
C ALA A 173 24.76 -17.26 22.42
N LEU A 174 23.80 -18.12 22.09
CA LEU A 174 23.25 -19.14 22.99
C LEU A 174 24.35 -20.07 23.52
N ALA A 175 25.19 -20.62 22.63
CA ALA A 175 26.23 -21.58 23.02
C ALA A 175 27.35 -20.97 23.89
N ALA A 176 27.72 -19.71 23.63
CA ALA A 176 28.84 -19.05 24.31
C ALA A 176 28.42 -18.15 25.49
N GLY A 177 27.15 -17.78 25.58
CA GLY A 177 26.62 -16.85 26.58
C GLY A 177 26.48 -17.45 27.98
N GLY A 178 26.38 -16.59 28.99
CA GLY A 178 25.98 -16.98 30.33
C GLY A 178 24.47 -17.26 30.42
N PRO A 179 23.95 -17.62 31.61
CA PRO A 179 22.56 -18.02 31.79
C PRO A 179 21.52 -17.00 31.29
N GLU A 180 21.77 -15.70 31.43
CA GLU A 180 20.85 -14.66 30.96
C GLU A 180 20.89 -14.55 29.42
N VAL A 181 22.08 -14.56 28.81
CA VAL A 181 22.21 -14.57 27.34
C VAL A 181 21.58 -15.82 26.75
N GLN A 182 21.77 -16.98 27.38
CA GLN A 182 21.15 -18.24 26.96
C GLN A 182 19.62 -18.16 26.95
N ALA A 183 19.03 -17.70 28.05
CA ALA A 183 17.57 -17.56 28.14
C ALA A 183 17.01 -16.55 27.12
N ALA A 184 17.68 -15.41 26.94
CA ALA A 184 17.28 -14.40 25.98
C ALA A 184 17.41 -14.87 24.52
N ALA A 185 18.51 -15.55 24.18
CA ALA A 185 18.73 -16.11 22.85
C ALA A 185 17.70 -17.20 22.51
N GLN A 186 17.42 -18.11 23.46
CA GLN A 186 16.39 -19.14 23.26
C GLN A 186 15.02 -18.52 23.00
N THR A 187 14.63 -17.51 23.79
CA THR A 187 13.37 -16.77 23.61
C THR A 187 13.27 -16.17 22.21
N ALA A 188 14.37 -15.61 21.69
CA ALA A 188 14.41 -15.04 20.35
C ALA A 188 14.32 -16.10 19.25
N LEU A 189 14.97 -17.25 19.43
CA LEU A 189 14.95 -18.37 18.49
C LEU A 189 13.58 -19.05 18.39
N ASP A 190 12.84 -19.09 19.50
CA ASP A 190 11.45 -19.60 19.55
C ASP A 190 10.45 -18.62 18.89
N GLY A 191 10.88 -17.39 18.61
CA GLY A 191 10.11 -16.33 17.97
C GLY A 191 10.28 -16.23 16.46
N THR A 192 9.93 -15.05 15.94
CA THR A 192 10.01 -14.67 14.52
C THR A 192 11.41 -14.15 14.14
N PRO A 193 11.75 -14.02 12.84
CA PRO A 193 13.01 -13.37 12.43
C PRO A 193 13.19 -11.95 12.97
N ALA A 194 12.09 -11.22 13.20
CA ALA A 194 12.16 -9.90 13.83
C ALA A 194 12.61 -9.99 15.29
N ASP A 195 12.22 -11.04 16.02
CA ASP A 195 12.61 -11.26 17.42
C ASP A 195 14.09 -11.62 17.52
N VAL A 196 14.60 -12.42 16.58
CA VAL A 196 16.03 -12.73 16.44
C VAL A 196 16.84 -11.46 16.21
N ARG A 197 16.42 -10.59 15.29
CA ARG A 197 17.13 -9.32 15.03
C ARG A 197 17.07 -8.36 16.21
N TYR A 198 15.93 -8.30 16.89
CA TYR A 198 15.77 -7.49 18.09
C TYR A 198 16.68 -7.97 19.23
N PHE A 199 16.85 -9.30 19.37
CA PHE A 199 17.87 -9.86 20.26
C PHE A 199 19.28 -9.41 19.87
N LEU A 200 19.69 -9.62 18.62
CA LEU A 200 21.04 -9.28 18.17
C LEU A 200 21.38 -7.80 18.29
N SER A 201 20.41 -6.91 18.08
CA SER A 201 20.60 -5.45 18.10
C SER A 201 20.55 -4.84 19.49
N VAL A 202 19.70 -5.36 20.38
CA VAL A 202 19.43 -4.75 21.69
C VAL A 202 19.66 -5.75 22.81
N TRP A 203 18.92 -6.87 22.82
CA TRP A 203 18.81 -7.69 24.03
C TRP A 203 20.02 -8.56 24.33
N ARG A 204 20.83 -8.88 23.33
CA ARG A 204 22.08 -9.62 23.54
C ARG A 204 22.98 -8.87 24.52
N GLN A 205 23.12 -7.55 24.36
CA GLN A 205 23.93 -6.75 25.28
C GLN A 205 23.29 -6.65 26.66
N VAL A 206 21.97 -6.43 26.73
CA VAL A 206 21.24 -6.37 28.01
C VAL A 206 21.43 -7.66 28.81
N ALA A 207 21.31 -8.81 28.15
CA ALA A 207 21.50 -10.10 28.79
C ALA A 207 22.96 -10.35 29.20
N ALA A 208 23.93 -9.94 28.36
CA ALA A 208 25.35 -10.06 28.69
C ALA A 208 25.76 -9.16 29.88
N ASP A 209 25.20 -7.95 29.96
CA ASP A 209 25.38 -7.06 31.10
C ASP A 209 24.76 -7.67 32.38
N GLY A 210 23.62 -8.35 32.25
CA GLY A 210 23.00 -9.11 33.34
C GLY A 210 23.88 -10.27 33.85
N ASP A 211 24.47 -11.05 32.94
CA ASP A 211 25.43 -12.11 33.29
C ASP A 211 26.65 -11.53 34.03
N ALA A 212 27.20 -10.41 33.54
CA ALA A 212 28.33 -9.73 34.16
C ALA A 212 27.98 -9.17 35.56
N GLU A 213 26.78 -8.59 35.71
CA GLU A 213 26.27 -8.11 36.99
C GLU A 213 26.16 -9.24 38.01
N LEU A 214 25.52 -10.36 37.63
CA LEU A 214 25.34 -11.51 38.52
C LEU A 214 26.70 -12.06 38.99
N ALA A 215 27.66 -12.20 38.07
CA ALA A 215 29.01 -12.64 38.42
C ALA A 215 29.71 -11.66 39.37
N ALA A 216 29.60 -10.35 39.14
CA ALA A 216 30.22 -9.33 39.97
C ALA A 216 29.59 -9.27 41.37
N VAL A 217 28.27 -9.36 41.47
CA VAL A 217 27.53 -9.39 42.76
C VAL A 217 27.88 -10.67 43.52
N GLN A 218 27.93 -11.83 42.86
CA GLN A 218 28.36 -13.09 43.46
C GLN A 218 29.80 -12.99 44.01
N GLY A 219 30.72 -12.39 43.26
CA GLY A 219 32.10 -12.17 43.73
C GLY A 219 32.19 -11.29 44.97
N GLN A 220 31.35 -10.25 45.09
CA GLN A 220 31.26 -9.45 46.32
C GLN A 220 30.67 -10.25 47.48
N LEU A 221 29.65 -11.08 47.22
CA LEU A 221 29.06 -11.95 48.24
C LEU A 221 30.09 -12.94 48.81
N ASP A 222 30.87 -13.58 47.95
CA ASP A 222 31.90 -14.53 48.37
C ASP A 222 33.02 -13.83 49.16
N GLY A 223 33.44 -12.64 48.71
CA GLY A 223 34.37 -11.79 49.46
C GLY A 223 33.85 -11.38 50.84
N ALA A 224 32.56 -11.06 50.95
CA ALA A 224 31.91 -10.75 52.22
C ALA A 224 31.88 -11.97 53.15
N LYS A 225 31.52 -13.16 52.64
CA LYS A 225 31.53 -14.42 53.41
C LYS A 225 32.94 -14.76 53.92
N ALA A 226 33.97 -14.62 53.07
CA ALA A 226 35.36 -14.82 53.47
C ALA A 226 35.82 -13.81 54.52
N GLY A 227 35.46 -12.53 54.36
CA GLY A 227 35.73 -11.48 55.34
C GLY A 227 35.06 -11.74 56.68
N ALA A 228 33.81 -12.22 56.67
CA ALA A 228 33.08 -12.60 57.88
C ALA A 228 33.75 -13.78 58.60
N ALA A 229 34.15 -14.82 57.87
CA ALA A 229 34.89 -15.96 58.41
C ALA A 229 36.26 -15.57 59.00
N ALA A 230 36.90 -14.53 58.46
CA ALA A 230 38.16 -13.98 58.96
C ALA A 230 37.98 -12.87 60.02
N HIS A 231 36.76 -12.59 60.47
CA HIS A 231 36.46 -11.49 61.41
C HIS A 231 36.94 -10.10 60.95
N HIS A 232 36.84 -9.82 59.64
CA HIS A 232 37.20 -8.53 59.03
C HIS A 232 35.95 -7.69 58.66
N PRO A 233 35.32 -6.98 59.62
CA PRO A 233 34.02 -6.33 59.41
C PRO A 233 34.04 -5.21 58.34
N LEU A 234 35.19 -4.56 58.11
CA LEU A 234 35.32 -3.55 57.07
C LEU A 234 35.23 -4.15 55.65
N ILE A 235 35.76 -5.37 55.45
CA ILE A 235 35.67 -6.08 54.17
C ILE A 235 34.21 -6.45 53.89
N VAL A 236 33.51 -6.97 54.89
CA VAL A 236 32.07 -7.31 54.79
C VAL A 236 31.27 -6.09 54.39
N ARG A 237 31.46 -4.96 55.09
CA ARG A 237 30.74 -3.72 54.81
C ARG A 237 30.99 -3.23 53.37
N LEU A 238 32.26 -3.13 52.97
CA LEU A 238 32.64 -2.60 51.66
C LEU A 238 32.16 -3.50 50.52
N ALA A 239 32.24 -4.82 50.68
CA ALA A 239 31.73 -5.76 49.68
C ALA A 239 30.20 -5.64 49.54
N GLY A 240 29.47 -5.53 50.66
CA GLY A 240 28.03 -5.31 50.63
C GLY A 240 27.61 -3.98 50.02
N GLU A 241 28.36 -2.89 50.27
CA GLU A 241 28.15 -1.59 49.62
C GLU A 241 28.37 -1.68 48.10
N ARG A 242 29.46 -2.32 47.66
CA ARG A 242 29.76 -2.51 46.23
C ARG A 242 28.72 -3.37 45.53
N ALA A 243 28.28 -4.47 46.14
CA ALA A 243 27.25 -5.35 45.60
C ALA A 243 25.93 -4.59 45.37
N ARG A 244 25.49 -3.80 46.36
CA ARG A 244 24.29 -2.96 46.24
C ARG A 244 24.45 -1.87 45.18
N LYS A 245 25.64 -1.27 45.07
CA LYS A 245 25.93 -0.26 44.05
C LYS A 245 25.84 -0.85 42.63
N LEU A 246 26.45 -2.01 42.39
CA LEU A 246 26.37 -2.71 41.10
C LEU A 246 24.92 -2.95 40.67
N ALA A 247 24.09 -3.47 41.59
CA ALA A 247 22.67 -3.69 41.33
C ALA A 247 21.88 -2.40 41.05
N SER A 248 22.23 -1.30 41.73
CA SER A 248 21.62 0.01 41.50
C SER A 248 22.01 0.61 40.15
N ASP A 249 23.29 0.50 39.78
CA ASP A 249 23.81 1.01 38.50
C ASP A 249 23.16 0.25 37.33
N ALA A 250 23.01 -1.07 37.41
CA ALA A 250 22.38 -1.89 36.37
C ALA A 250 20.89 -1.53 36.16
N ARG A 251 20.14 -1.32 37.25
CA ARG A 251 18.73 -0.84 37.16
C ARG A 251 18.64 0.52 36.49
N THR A 252 19.59 1.41 36.79
CA THR A 252 19.66 2.74 36.19
C THR A 252 19.94 2.64 34.69
N ALA A 253 20.91 1.82 34.29
CA ALA A 253 21.23 1.57 32.88
C ALA A 253 20.01 1.01 32.11
N ASN A 254 19.28 0.05 32.69
CA ASN A 254 18.07 -0.49 32.06
C ASN A 254 16.97 0.58 31.89
N THR A 255 16.81 1.45 32.90
CA THR A 255 15.84 2.56 32.86
C THR A 255 16.21 3.57 31.78
N THR A 256 17.49 3.93 31.67
CA THR A 256 17.99 4.84 30.63
C THR A 256 17.79 4.26 29.24
N ARG A 257 18.11 2.97 29.02
CA ARG A 257 17.87 2.28 27.74
C ARG A 257 16.40 2.37 27.33
N LEU A 258 15.49 2.07 28.25
CA LEU A 258 14.05 2.15 28.01
C LEU A 258 13.60 3.56 27.63
N ALA A 259 14.08 4.58 28.34
CA ALA A 259 13.77 5.98 28.02
C ALA A 259 14.27 6.37 26.61
N THR A 260 15.46 5.92 26.21
CA THR A 260 15.98 6.14 24.85
C THR A 260 15.12 5.44 23.80
N GLN A 261 14.75 4.19 24.02
CA GLN A 261 13.88 3.44 23.10
C GLN A 261 12.51 4.09 22.96
N GLN A 262 11.92 4.55 24.06
CA GLN A 262 10.65 5.26 24.07
C GLN A 262 10.73 6.56 23.27
N SER A 263 11.78 7.36 23.46
CA SER A 263 11.97 8.60 22.72
C SER A 263 12.12 8.37 21.21
N ALA A 264 12.86 7.33 20.81
CA ALA A 264 12.98 6.95 19.40
C ALA A 264 11.64 6.47 18.82
N ALA A 265 10.93 5.59 19.54
CA ALA A 265 9.62 5.10 19.11
C ALA A 265 8.59 6.24 18.97
N GLN A 266 8.61 7.22 19.87
CA GLN A 266 7.76 8.42 19.79
C GLN A 266 8.06 9.25 18.54
N HIS A 267 9.34 9.48 18.24
CA HIS A 267 9.72 10.19 17.01
C HIS A 267 9.22 9.45 15.77
N ASP A 268 9.48 8.15 15.67
CA ASP A 268 9.07 7.32 14.53
C ASP A 268 7.55 7.26 14.39
N ALA A 269 6.83 7.22 15.51
CA ALA A 269 5.38 7.29 15.56
C ALA A 269 4.83 8.61 15.00
N GLN A 270 5.44 9.76 15.33
CA GLN A 270 5.03 11.05 14.77
C GLN A 270 5.28 11.14 13.26
N VAL A 271 6.43 10.65 12.80
CA VAL A 271 6.75 10.58 11.36
C VAL A 271 5.72 9.71 10.62
N ALA A 272 5.41 8.53 11.15
CA ALA A 272 4.42 7.63 10.57
C ALA A 272 3.01 8.23 10.57
N ARG A 273 2.64 8.97 11.62
CA ARG A 273 1.35 9.66 11.70
C ARG A 273 1.24 10.78 10.68
N GLY A 274 2.30 11.56 10.48
CA GLY A 274 2.38 12.58 9.43
C GLY A 274 2.21 11.97 8.04
N ALA A 275 2.96 10.91 7.74
CA ALA A 275 2.86 10.20 6.46
C ALA A 275 1.45 9.61 6.21
N ALA A 276 0.80 9.07 7.24
CA ALA A 276 -0.57 8.57 7.14
C ALA A 276 -1.58 9.71 6.84
N ALA A 277 -1.42 10.87 7.47
CA ALA A 277 -2.27 12.04 7.21
C ALA A 277 -2.07 12.58 5.79
N ASP A 278 -0.83 12.64 5.31
CA ASP A 278 -0.52 13.06 3.94
C ASP A 278 -1.13 12.10 2.91
N ALA A 279 -1.04 10.79 3.14
CA ALA A 279 -1.65 9.79 2.27
C ALA A 279 -3.19 9.91 2.25
N GLU A 280 -3.82 10.15 3.39
CA GLU A 280 -5.26 10.39 3.47
C GLU A 280 -5.67 11.66 2.71
N GLN A 281 -4.90 12.75 2.85
CA GLN A 281 -5.17 13.99 2.13
C GLN A 281 -5.02 13.81 0.62
N GLN A 282 -3.97 13.12 0.17
CA GLN A 282 -3.77 12.81 -1.25
C GLN A 282 -4.93 11.99 -1.82
N ALA A 283 -5.45 11.02 -1.07
CA ALA A 283 -6.62 10.24 -1.48
C ALA A 283 -7.87 11.11 -1.60
N LYS A 284 -8.10 12.03 -0.64
CA LYS A 284 -9.21 13.01 -0.71
C LYS A 284 -9.09 13.94 -1.91
N ASP A 285 -7.90 14.47 -2.17
CA ASP A 285 -7.65 15.37 -3.30
C ASP A 285 -7.78 14.64 -4.65
N ALA A 286 -7.38 13.37 -4.72
CA ALA A 286 -7.60 12.54 -5.90
C ALA A 286 -9.09 12.27 -6.13
N ALA A 287 -9.85 11.93 -5.09
CA ALA A 287 -11.29 11.73 -5.17
C ALA A 287 -12.03 13.02 -5.56
N ALA A 288 -11.66 14.16 -4.99
CA ALA A 288 -12.23 15.46 -5.33
C ALA A 288 -11.96 15.84 -6.79
N ARG A 289 -10.73 15.63 -7.28
CA ARG A 289 -10.39 15.85 -8.70
C ARG A 289 -11.18 14.93 -9.63
N ALA A 290 -11.36 13.66 -9.27
CA ALA A 290 -12.16 12.73 -10.07
C ALA A 290 -13.65 13.15 -10.11
N ALA A 291 -14.21 13.57 -8.97
CA ALA A 291 -15.58 14.08 -8.90
C ALA A 291 -15.78 15.37 -9.70
N GLN A 292 -14.81 16.28 -9.65
CA GLN A 292 -14.82 17.50 -10.46
C GLN A 292 -14.75 17.18 -11.95
N ALA A 293 -13.84 16.31 -12.38
CA ALA A 293 -13.72 15.90 -13.78
C ALA A 293 -15.02 15.28 -14.32
N LYS A 294 -15.71 14.48 -13.50
CA LYS A 294 -17.05 13.97 -13.84
C LYS A 294 -18.07 15.11 -13.99
N THR A 295 -18.11 16.04 -13.04
CA THR A 295 -19.03 17.19 -13.06
C THR A 295 -18.83 18.06 -14.29
N ASP A 296 -17.57 18.32 -14.65
CA ASP A 296 -17.22 19.08 -15.85
C ASP A 296 -17.67 18.35 -17.12
N ASN A 297 -17.52 17.03 -17.17
CA ASN A 297 -18.01 16.20 -18.27
C ASN A 297 -19.54 16.19 -18.39
N ASP A 298 -20.25 16.07 -17.25
CA ASP A 298 -21.72 16.13 -17.23
C ASP A 298 -22.21 17.50 -17.75
N LYS A 299 -21.50 18.59 -17.41
CA LYS A 299 -21.78 19.92 -17.95
C LYS A 299 -21.55 20.00 -19.46
N LEU A 300 -20.46 19.45 -19.97
CA LEU A 300 -20.21 19.38 -21.42
C LEU A 300 -21.37 18.68 -22.14
N LEU A 301 -21.85 17.56 -21.60
CA LEU A 301 -22.99 16.81 -22.16
C LEU A 301 -24.31 17.61 -22.08
N ALA A 302 -24.54 18.35 -21.00
CA ALA A 302 -25.71 19.22 -20.88
C ALA A 302 -25.67 20.38 -21.90
N ASP A 303 -24.53 21.05 -22.02
CA ASP A 303 -24.32 22.15 -22.98
C ASP A 303 -24.42 21.67 -24.44
N ALA A 304 -24.12 20.38 -24.70
CA ALA A 304 -24.24 19.75 -26.01
C ALA A 304 -25.70 19.65 -26.52
N ALA A 305 -26.70 20.01 -25.71
CA ALA A 305 -28.09 20.18 -26.15
C ALA A 305 -28.26 21.36 -27.13
N ASP A 306 -27.39 22.37 -27.07
CA ASP A 306 -27.29 23.40 -28.11
C ASP A 306 -26.68 22.78 -29.38
N PRO A 307 -27.37 22.82 -30.54
CA PRO A 307 -26.85 22.32 -31.81
C PRO A 307 -25.46 22.86 -32.18
N ALA A 308 -25.13 24.10 -31.79
CA ALA A 308 -23.82 24.69 -32.05
C ALA A 308 -22.70 24.07 -31.19
N LEU A 309 -23.05 23.49 -30.04
CA LEU A 309 -22.12 22.89 -29.09
C LEU A 309 -22.12 21.36 -29.12
N THR A 310 -23.10 20.72 -29.77
CA THR A 310 -23.26 19.25 -29.77
C THR A 310 -21.98 18.52 -30.18
N VAL A 311 -21.36 18.91 -31.29
CA VAL A 311 -20.14 18.27 -31.80
C VAL A 311 -18.92 18.59 -30.93
N PRO A 312 -18.53 19.86 -30.69
CA PRO A 312 -17.31 20.15 -29.92
C PRO A 312 -17.38 19.64 -28.49
N ASN A 313 -18.52 19.78 -27.79
CA ASN A 313 -18.65 19.25 -26.44
C ASN A 313 -18.85 17.73 -26.42
N GLY A 314 -19.54 17.15 -27.41
CA GLY A 314 -19.67 15.71 -27.57
C GLY A 314 -18.33 15.01 -27.75
N ARG A 315 -17.40 15.61 -28.53
CA ARG A 315 -16.03 15.08 -28.68
C ARG A 315 -15.23 15.18 -27.38
N ARG A 316 -15.27 16.33 -26.69
CA ARG A 316 -14.63 16.48 -25.36
C ARG A 316 -15.16 15.47 -24.34
N ALA A 317 -16.48 15.29 -24.31
CA ALA A 317 -17.10 14.33 -23.41
C ALA A 317 -16.71 12.89 -23.77
N SER A 318 -16.62 12.57 -25.06
CA SER A 318 -16.18 11.26 -25.51
C SER A 318 -14.75 10.94 -25.09
N VAL A 319 -13.83 11.92 -25.06
CA VAL A 319 -12.46 11.70 -24.55
C VAL A 319 -12.48 11.32 -23.06
N TYR A 320 -13.25 12.04 -22.25
CA TYR A 320 -13.41 11.71 -20.83
C TYR A 320 -14.02 10.31 -20.65
N LEU A 321 -15.08 9.99 -21.39
CA LEU A 321 -15.80 8.72 -21.31
C LEU A 321 -14.99 7.53 -21.84
N LEU A 322 -14.10 7.76 -22.81
CA LEU A 322 -13.17 6.74 -23.29
C LEU A 322 -12.20 6.29 -22.19
N ARG A 323 -11.83 7.19 -21.28
CA ARG A 323 -10.93 6.88 -20.15
C ARG A 323 -11.69 6.34 -18.94
N ASN A 324 -12.85 6.94 -18.63
CA ASN A 324 -13.53 6.75 -17.35
C ASN A 324 -14.86 5.98 -17.43
N GLY A 325 -15.37 5.68 -18.63
CA GLY A 325 -16.63 4.96 -18.83
C GLY A 325 -16.54 3.45 -18.56
N GLY A 326 -17.71 2.81 -18.46
CA GLY A 326 -17.83 1.36 -18.56
C GLY A 326 -17.52 0.84 -19.96
N THR A 327 -17.53 -0.47 -20.16
CA THR A 327 -17.09 -1.10 -21.41
C THR A 327 -17.91 -0.65 -22.63
N ALA A 328 -19.24 -0.62 -22.52
CA ALA A 328 -20.11 -0.19 -23.60
C ALA A 328 -19.97 1.32 -23.85
N VAL A 329 -19.91 2.14 -22.79
CA VAL A 329 -19.71 3.59 -22.89
C VAL A 329 -18.37 3.91 -23.56
N LYS A 330 -17.29 3.22 -23.21
CA LYS A 330 -15.98 3.35 -23.86
C LYS A 330 -16.06 3.03 -25.34
N ASN A 331 -16.73 1.94 -25.72
CA ASN A 331 -16.90 1.57 -27.13
C ASN A 331 -17.72 2.61 -27.91
N ALA A 332 -18.79 3.13 -27.32
CA ALA A 332 -19.61 4.17 -27.93
C ALA A 332 -18.84 5.49 -28.08
N ALA A 333 -18.09 5.89 -27.06
CA ALA A 333 -17.23 7.07 -27.10
C ALA A 333 -16.10 6.92 -28.15
N ARG A 334 -15.51 5.71 -28.27
CA ARG A 334 -14.53 5.38 -29.31
C ARG A 334 -15.12 5.56 -30.70
N ALA A 335 -16.31 5.03 -30.93
CA ALA A 335 -17.01 5.16 -32.21
C ALA A 335 -17.29 6.63 -32.55
N ALA A 336 -17.78 7.42 -31.59
CA ALA A 336 -18.01 8.85 -31.76
C ALA A 336 -16.74 9.64 -32.10
N LEU A 337 -15.62 9.35 -31.42
CA LEU A 337 -14.35 10.02 -31.68
C LEU A 337 -13.76 9.65 -33.04
N SER A 338 -13.93 8.40 -33.47
CA SER A 338 -13.44 7.88 -34.75
C SER A 338 -14.32 8.29 -35.93
N GLY A 339 -15.59 8.62 -35.66
CA GLY A 339 -16.61 8.91 -36.66
C GLY A 339 -16.70 10.38 -37.09
N SER A 340 -17.69 10.61 -37.95
CA SER A 340 -18.09 11.91 -38.46
C SER A 340 -18.75 12.77 -37.38
N ASP A 341 -19.07 14.01 -37.71
CA ASP A 341 -19.84 14.87 -36.81
C ASP A 341 -21.26 14.33 -36.58
N ASP A 342 -21.86 13.65 -37.56
CA ASP A 342 -23.16 12.98 -37.42
C ASP A 342 -23.09 11.80 -36.42
N ASP A 343 -21.96 11.10 -36.36
CA ASP A 343 -21.73 10.03 -35.38
C ASP A 343 -21.64 10.60 -33.95
N VAL A 344 -21.00 11.76 -33.78
CA VAL A 344 -20.96 12.48 -32.50
C VAL A 344 -22.36 12.94 -32.10
N VAL A 345 -23.12 13.51 -33.03
CA VAL A 345 -24.50 13.94 -32.80
C VAL A 345 -25.36 12.74 -32.37
N THR A 346 -25.23 11.60 -33.06
CA THR A 346 -25.94 10.36 -32.74
C THR A 346 -25.55 9.84 -31.36
N PHE A 347 -24.26 9.84 -31.04
CA PHE A 347 -23.76 9.46 -29.72
C PHE A 347 -24.35 10.33 -28.60
N VAL A 348 -24.28 11.66 -28.73
CA VAL A 348 -24.79 12.58 -27.70
C VAL A 348 -26.31 12.46 -27.54
N ARG A 349 -27.06 12.33 -28.65
CA ARG A 349 -28.53 12.32 -28.61
C ARG A 349 -29.12 11.01 -28.10
N SER A 350 -28.50 9.88 -28.37
CA SER A 350 -29.07 8.57 -28.01
C SER A 350 -28.03 7.49 -27.69
N GLY A 351 -26.89 7.48 -28.39
CA GLY A 351 -25.89 6.40 -28.25
C GLY A 351 -25.31 6.28 -26.84
N LEU A 352 -25.06 7.40 -26.16
CA LEU A 352 -24.55 7.42 -24.79
C LEU A 352 -25.53 6.77 -23.80
N ALA A 353 -26.82 7.09 -23.90
CA ALA A 353 -27.84 6.54 -23.00
C ALA A 353 -27.97 5.02 -23.17
N VAL A 354 -27.93 4.51 -24.40
CA VAL A 354 -27.95 3.07 -24.70
C VAL A 354 -26.71 2.37 -24.13
N ALA A 355 -25.54 2.99 -24.30
CA ALA A 355 -24.29 2.43 -23.79
C ALA A 355 -24.25 2.42 -22.25
N GLN A 356 -24.72 3.49 -21.60
CA GLN A 356 -24.85 3.56 -20.15
C GLN A 356 -25.80 2.49 -19.61
N GLU A 357 -26.97 2.31 -20.24
CA GLU A 357 -27.90 1.25 -19.85
C GLU A 357 -27.27 -0.15 -19.98
N SER A 358 -26.49 -0.39 -21.03
CA SER A 358 -25.78 -1.67 -21.19
C SER A 358 -24.77 -1.92 -20.07
N ASP A 359 -23.98 -0.90 -19.70
CA ASP A 359 -23.00 -1.01 -18.62
C ASP A 359 -23.68 -1.18 -17.25
N ASP A 360 -24.74 -0.41 -17.00
CA ASP A 360 -25.52 -0.49 -15.76
C ASP A 360 -26.18 -1.87 -15.59
N ARG A 361 -26.75 -2.42 -16.67
CA ARG A 361 -27.30 -3.78 -16.64
C ARG A 361 -26.22 -4.82 -16.40
N ALA A 362 -25.03 -4.67 -16.99
CA ALA A 362 -23.91 -5.57 -16.72
C ALA A 362 -23.47 -5.50 -15.25
N ALA A 363 -23.41 -4.30 -14.65
CA ALA A 363 -23.10 -4.11 -13.24
C ALA A 363 -24.15 -4.77 -12.33
N VAL A 364 -25.45 -4.58 -12.61
CA VAL A 364 -26.51 -5.24 -11.83
C VAL A 364 -26.51 -6.76 -12.02
N ALA A 365 -26.17 -7.27 -13.21
CA ALA A 365 -26.00 -8.70 -13.45
C ALA A 365 -24.87 -9.29 -12.59
N ALA A 366 -23.76 -8.56 -12.43
CA ALA A 366 -22.69 -8.97 -11.52
C ALA A 366 -23.17 -9.04 -10.06
N ILE A 367 -23.96 -8.06 -9.59
CA ILE A 367 -24.56 -8.09 -8.25
C ILE A 367 -25.49 -9.31 -8.08
N ALA A 368 -26.29 -9.63 -9.10
CA ALA A 368 -27.20 -10.77 -9.06
C ALA A 368 -26.45 -12.12 -8.96
N ALA A 369 -25.25 -12.22 -9.55
CA ALA A 369 -24.42 -13.40 -9.59
C ALA A 369 -23.45 -13.54 -8.39
N ASP A 370 -23.14 -12.44 -7.70
CA ASP A 370 -22.21 -12.45 -6.56
C ASP A 370 -22.80 -13.20 -5.37
N THR A 371 -22.27 -14.39 -5.08
CA THR A 371 -22.71 -15.23 -3.96
C THR A 371 -22.44 -14.64 -2.57
N THR A 372 -21.54 -13.66 -2.48
CA THR A 372 -21.20 -12.97 -1.22
C THR A 372 -22.14 -11.79 -0.93
N ALA A 373 -22.82 -11.27 -1.96
CA ALA A 373 -23.81 -10.22 -1.79
C ALA A 373 -25.04 -10.71 -1.01
N ARG A 374 -25.70 -9.80 -0.27
CA ARG A 374 -26.88 -10.12 0.55
C ARG A 374 -28.01 -10.72 -0.29
N PRO A 375 -28.70 -11.78 0.18
CA PRO A 375 -29.75 -12.45 -0.61
C PRO A 375 -30.84 -11.50 -1.14
N GLY A 376 -31.29 -10.54 -0.32
CA GLY A 376 -32.28 -9.54 -0.72
C GLY A 376 -31.79 -8.65 -1.86
N LEU A 377 -30.53 -8.18 -1.78
CA LEU A 377 -29.90 -7.40 -2.86
C LEU A 377 -29.77 -8.20 -4.15
N ARG A 378 -29.36 -9.48 -4.08
CA ARG A 378 -29.28 -10.33 -5.28
C ARG A 378 -30.65 -10.53 -5.93
N GLN A 379 -31.70 -10.66 -5.13
CA GLN A 379 -33.06 -10.79 -5.65
C GLN A 379 -33.52 -9.48 -6.30
N ALA A 380 -33.33 -8.34 -5.63
CA ALA A 380 -33.65 -7.04 -6.19
C ALA A 380 -32.89 -6.75 -7.50
N ALA A 381 -31.64 -7.20 -7.61
CA ALA A 381 -30.87 -7.14 -8.85
C ALA A 381 -31.51 -7.97 -9.98
N ARG A 382 -31.94 -9.21 -9.70
CA ARG A 382 -32.67 -10.04 -10.70
C ARG A 382 -33.98 -9.38 -11.12
N ASP A 383 -34.74 -8.84 -10.18
CA ASP A 383 -36.02 -8.20 -10.44
C ASP A 383 -35.83 -6.90 -11.26
N ALA A 384 -34.80 -6.10 -10.92
CA ALA A 384 -34.45 -4.89 -11.67
C ALA A 384 -34.03 -5.20 -13.12
N LEU A 385 -33.28 -6.29 -13.34
CA LEU A 385 -32.89 -6.73 -14.69
C LEU A 385 -34.07 -7.18 -15.54
N ALA A 386 -35.09 -7.79 -14.92
CA ALA A 386 -36.33 -8.18 -15.60
C ALA A 386 -37.26 -6.98 -15.90
N GLY A 387 -37.00 -5.82 -15.28
CA GLY A 387 -37.81 -4.61 -15.36
C GLY A 387 -37.26 -3.50 -16.28
N PRO A 388 -37.89 -2.31 -16.23
CA PRO A 388 -37.44 -1.14 -16.98
C PRO A 388 -36.11 -0.59 -16.45
N TYR A 389 -35.36 0.13 -17.31
CA TYR A 389 -34.06 0.71 -16.96
C TYR A 389 -34.08 1.58 -15.70
N ALA A 390 -35.18 2.30 -15.45
CA ALA A 390 -35.33 3.12 -14.24
C ALA A 390 -35.10 2.32 -12.94
N GLY A 391 -35.46 1.02 -12.91
CA GLY A 391 -35.20 0.13 -11.77
C GLY A 391 -33.72 -0.23 -11.63
N VAL A 392 -33.04 -0.51 -12.74
CA VAL A 392 -31.59 -0.79 -12.80
C VAL A 392 -30.81 0.42 -12.29
N ALA A 393 -31.08 1.61 -12.85
CA ALA A 393 -30.43 2.85 -12.47
C ALA A 393 -30.73 3.23 -11.01
N ALA A 394 -31.97 3.04 -10.54
CA ALA A 394 -32.33 3.29 -9.14
C ALA A 394 -31.54 2.39 -8.19
N LEU A 395 -31.44 1.10 -8.48
CA LEU A 395 -30.70 0.14 -7.66
C LEU A 395 -29.21 0.49 -7.57
N LEU A 396 -28.56 0.84 -8.69
CA LEU A 396 -27.15 1.26 -8.68
C LEU A 396 -26.93 2.57 -7.92
N ARG A 397 -27.86 3.52 -8.06
CA ARG A 397 -27.77 4.84 -7.42
C ARG A 397 -27.96 4.78 -5.91
N THR A 398 -28.93 4.01 -5.42
CA THR A 398 -29.29 3.99 -3.99
C THR A 398 -28.76 2.77 -3.24
N GLY A 399 -28.50 1.67 -3.96
CA GLY A 399 -28.27 0.35 -3.38
C GLY A 399 -29.46 -0.16 -2.56
N ASP A 400 -30.64 0.44 -2.72
CA ASP A 400 -31.81 0.17 -1.89
C ASP A 400 -32.63 -1.00 -2.43
N TYR A 401 -33.18 -1.81 -1.53
CA TYR A 401 -33.96 -2.99 -1.88
C TYR A 401 -34.93 -3.37 -0.75
N PRO A 402 -36.03 -4.08 -1.07
CA PRO A 402 -36.95 -4.58 -0.06
C PRO A 402 -36.22 -5.42 1.01
N GLY A 403 -36.35 -5.01 2.27
CA GLY A 403 -35.71 -5.70 3.41
C GLY A 403 -34.31 -5.19 3.79
N ARG A 404 -33.74 -4.24 3.04
CA ARG A 404 -32.40 -3.68 3.35
C ARG A 404 -32.27 -3.19 4.78
N ASP A 405 -33.28 -2.51 5.31
CA ASP A 405 -33.24 -1.97 6.68
C ASP A 405 -33.12 -3.06 7.74
N THR A 406 -33.75 -4.21 7.47
CA THR A 406 -33.64 -5.39 8.33
C THR A 406 -32.24 -5.98 8.22
N ASP A 407 -31.72 -6.15 7.01
CA ASP A 407 -30.37 -6.67 6.78
C ASP A 407 -29.30 -5.76 7.41
N ASP A 408 -29.42 -4.44 7.27
CA ASP A 408 -28.52 -3.44 7.88
C ASP A 408 -28.56 -3.55 9.41
N ARG A 409 -29.75 -3.65 10.02
CA ARG A 409 -29.88 -3.86 11.47
C ARG A 409 -29.30 -5.20 11.93
N VAL A 410 -29.45 -6.27 11.15
CA VAL A 410 -28.84 -7.57 11.45
C VAL A 410 -27.32 -7.46 11.43
N GLU A 411 -26.73 -6.79 10.43
CA GLU A 411 -25.28 -6.57 10.36
C GLU A 411 -24.78 -5.76 11.57
N VAL A 412 -25.50 -4.70 11.97
CA VAL A 412 -25.15 -3.95 13.19
C VAL A 412 -25.21 -4.82 14.44
N ASN A 413 -26.23 -5.68 14.58
CA ASN A 413 -26.31 -6.62 15.70
C ASN A 413 -25.16 -7.63 15.70
N GLN A 414 -24.73 -8.13 14.53
CA GLN A 414 -23.57 -9.02 14.41
C GLN A 414 -22.27 -8.31 14.84
N ILE A 415 -22.07 -7.07 14.39
CA ILE A 415 -20.92 -6.23 14.80
C ILE A 415 -20.95 -6.00 16.32
N MET A 416 -22.12 -5.65 16.87
CA MET A 416 -22.32 -5.44 18.30
C MET A 416 -21.99 -6.68 19.13
N ALA A 417 -22.36 -7.88 18.65
CA ALA A 417 -22.12 -9.13 19.37
C ALA A 417 -20.62 -9.41 19.56
N THR A 418 -19.79 -9.09 18.56
CA THR A 418 -18.33 -9.31 18.60
C THR A 418 -17.51 -8.09 19.03
N GLY A 419 -18.14 -6.91 19.11
CA GLY A 419 -17.47 -5.64 19.37
C GLY A 419 -17.05 -5.43 20.83
N GLY A 420 -16.11 -4.50 21.03
CA GLY A 420 -15.76 -4.00 22.36
C GLY A 420 -16.80 -3.01 22.91
N PRO A 421 -16.61 -2.47 24.13
CA PRO A 421 -17.57 -1.57 24.78
C PRO A 421 -17.95 -0.34 23.95
N ALA A 422 -17.00 0.33 23.29
CA ALA A 422 -17.27 1.49 22.45
C ALA A 422 -18.05 1.09 21.19
N THR A 423 -17.67 -0.02 20.54
CA THR A 423 -18.41 -0.58 19.41
C THR A 423 -19.85 -0.95 19.81
N LYS A 424 -20.04 -1.58 20.96
CA LYS A 424 -21.36 -1.94 21.49
C LYS A 424 -22.23 -0.71 21.75
N SER A 425 -21.67 0.31 22.41
CA SER A 425 -22.38 1.55 22.69
C SER A 425 -22.78 2.27 21.40
N ALA A 426 -21.86 2.40 20.44
CA ALA A 426 -22.13 3.06 19.16
C ALA A 426 -23.13 2.28 18.29
N ALA A 427 -23.04 0.95 18.29
CA ALA A 427 -23.99 0.09 17.59
C ALA A 427 -25.40 0.19 18.21
N GLN A 428 -25.50 0.17 19.53
CA GLN A 428 -26.77 0.32 20.24
C GLN A 428 -27.40 1.68 19.93
N GLN A 429 -26.62 2.76 20.00
CA GLN A 429 -27.09 4.11 19.64
C GLN A 429 -27.62 4.16 18.21
N ALA A 430 -26.95 3.50 17.26
CA ALA A 430 -27.41 3.43 15.88
C ALA A 430 -28.71 2.60 15.74
N LEU A 431 -28.85 1.51 16.49
CA LEU A 431 -30.05 0.67 16.52
C LEU A 431 -31.25 1.35 17.21
N ASP A 432 -31.02 2.27 18.14
CA ASP A 432 -32.07 3.06 18.79
C ASP A 432 -32.51 4.27 17.94
N GLY A 433 -31.69 4.63 16.94
CA GLY A 433 -31.94 5.72 16.02
C GLY A 433 -32.75 5.33 14.77
N THR A 434 -32.61 6.17 13.75
CA THR A 434 -33.20 5.97 12.43
C THR A 434 -32.38 4.98 11.59
N VAL A 435 -32.95 4.51 10.48
CA VAL A 435 -32.21 3.71 9.48
C VAL A 435 -31.00 4.49 8.93
N ALA A 436 -31.07 5.82 8.86
CA ALA A 436 -29.94 6.64 8.46
C ALA A 436 -28.79 6.53 9.47
N ASP A 437 -29.09 6.43 10.78
CA ASP A 437 -28.09 6.24 11.83
C ASP A 437 -27.46 4.84 11.76
N VAL A 438 -28.27 3.79 11.51
CA VAL A 438 -27.78 2.43 11.25
C VAL A 438 -26.79 2.42 10.09
N ARG A 439 -27.15 3.05 8.97
CA ARG A 439 -26.30 3.11 7.76
C ARG A 439 -25.07 3.97 7.98
N ALA A 440 -25.15 5.08 8.71
CA ALA A 440 -24.00 5.90 9.08
C ALA A 440 -23.01 5.12 9.96
N PHE A 441 -23.52 4.33 10.91
CA PHE A 441 -22.68 3.43 11.71
C PHE A 441 -21.99 2.37 10.85
N LEU A 442 -22.72 1.70 9.94
CA LEU A 442 -22.11 0.71 9.04
C LEU A 442 -21.07 1.35 8.11
N ALA A 443 -21.34 2.53 7.57
CA ALA A 443 -20.43 3.19 6.63
C ALA A 443 -19.12 3.64 7.29
N THR A 444 -19.19 4.26 8.47
CA THR A 444 -18.02 4.89 9.11
C THR A 444 -17.94 4.64 10.61
N GLY A 445 -19.06 4.71 11.33
CA GLY A 445 -19.08 4.67 12.80
C GLY A 445 -18.47 3.40 13.40
N ARG A 446 -18.65 2.23 12.77
CA ARG A 446 -18.09 0.95 13.22
C ARG A 446 -16.56 0.95 13.28
N TYR A 447 -15.91 1.66 12.37
CA TYR A 447 -14.45 1.73 12.32
C TYR A 447 -13.92 2.67 13.40
N VAL A 448 -14.57 3.83 13.57
CA VAL A 448 -14.24 4.79 14.64
C VAL A 448 -14.40 4.12 16.01
N ALA A 449 -15.52 3.44 16.25
CA ALA A 449 -15.77 2.77 17.51
C ALA A 449 -14.79 1.61 17.77
N ARG A 450 -14.45 0.82 16.74
CA ARG A 450 -13.41 -0.22 16.83
C ARG A 450 -12.04 0.39 17.18
N THR A 451 -11.66 1.49 16.54
CA THR A 451 -10.41 2.20 16.86
C THR A 451 -10.40 2.63 18.32
N HIS A 452 -11.50 3.18 18.83
CA HIS A 452 -11.61 3.54 20.25
C HIS A 452 -11.42 2.32 21.17
N ASP A 453 -12.06 1.18 20.88
CA ASP A 453 -11.87 -0.07 21.62
C ASP A 453 -10.42 -0.56 21.60
N LEU A 454 -9.73 -0.43 20.46
CA LEU A 454 -8.33 -0.80 20.33
C LEU A 454 -7.44 0.14 21.15
N ARG A 455 -7.62 1.47 21.04
CA ARG A 455 -6.85 2.46 21.82
C ARG A 455 -7.03 2.27 23.32
N ILE A 456 -8.24 1.97 23.78
CA ILE A 456 -8.51 1.67 25.20
C ILE A 456 -7.73 0.43 25.64
N ARG A 457 -7.73 -0.65 24.85
CA ARG A 457 -6.96 -1.86 25.17
C ARG A 457 -5.45 -1.61 25.23
N VAL A 458 -4.90 -0.82 24.31
CA VAL A 458 -3.48 -0.44 24.37
C VAL A 458 -3.19 0.47 25.57
N ALA A 459 -4.08 1.41 25.89
CA ALA A 459 -3.91 2.27 27.05
C ALA A 459 -3.98 1.49 28.37
N GLN A 460 -4.83 0.46 28.46
CA GLN A 460 -4.90 -0.43 29.63
C GLN A 460 -3.59 -1.18 29.89
N SER A 461 -2.84 -1.53 28.84
CA SER A 461 -1.56 -2.20 29.00
C SER A 461 -0.42 -1.30 29.53
N LEU A 462 -0.58 0.03 29.52
CA LEU A 462 0.47 0.98 29.97
C LEU A 462 0.93 0.76 31.42
N SER A 463 0.12 0.13 32.27
CA SER A 463 0.45 -0.13 33.68
C SER A 463 1.04 -1.52 33.94
N GLU A 464 1.19 -2.37 32.94
CA GLU A 464 1.59 -3.77 33.13
C GLU A 464 3.09 -3.94 33.39
N GLY A 465 3.93 -3.05 32.85
CA GLY A 465 5.37 -3.05 33.08
C GLY A 465 6.12 -2.01 32.23
N PRO A 466 7.39 -1.73 32.53
CA PRO A 466 8.16 -0.69 31.83
C PRO A 466 8.34 -0.93 30.32
N GLU A 467 8.61 -2.17 29.89
CA GLU A 467 8.72 -2.51 28.46
C GLU A 467 7.38 -2.40 27.76
N VAL A 468 6.31 -2.90 28.38
CA VAL A 468 4.95 -2.77 27.85
C VAL A 468 4.57 -1.29 27.73
N ASN A 469 4.87 -0.48 28.74
CA ASN A 469 4.59 0.96 28.73
C ASN A 469 5.29 1.67 27.56
N ALA A 470 6.60 1.46 27.41
CA ALA A 470 7.40 2.11 26.37
C ALA A 470 6.86 1.80 24.95
N VAL A 471 6.51 0.54 24.68
CA VAL A 471 5.96 0.13 23.37
C VAL A 471 4.53 0.64 23.18
N ALA A 472 3.66 0.49 24.20
CA ALA A 472 2.28 0.95 24.14
C ALA A 472 2.20 2.46 23.87
N GLN A 473 3.07 3.26 24.49
CA GLN A 473 3.11 4.70 24.28
C GLN A 473 3.46 5.04 22.83
N GLY A 474 4.48 4.41 22.26
CA GLY A 474 4.83 4.59 20.84
C GLY A 474 3.69 4.20 19.90
N VAL A 475 2.95 3.13 20.22
CA VAL A 475 1.77 2.69 19.46
C VAL A 475 0.63 3.71 19.55
N LEU A 476 0.37 4.28 20.73
CA LEU A 476 -0.67 5.29 20.92
C LEU A 476 -0.33 6.63 20.26
N ASP A 477 0.95 6.98 20.19
CA ASP A 477 1.43 8.22 19.56
C ASP A 477 1.43 8.13 18.02
N GLY A 478 1.39 6.90 17.49
CA GLY A 478 1.43 6.59 16.06
C GLY A 478 0.06 6.54 15.36
N PRO A 479 0.02 6.13 14.08
CA PRO A 479 -1.22 5.94 13.33
C PRO A 479 -2.05 4.77 13.90
N ASP A 480 -3.37 4.82 13.71
CA ASP A 480 -4.29 3.79 14.24
C ASP A 480 -4.00 2.38 13.69
N SER A 481 -3.29 2.27 12.56
CA SER A 481 -2.82 1.01 11.99
C SER A 481 -1.85 0.25 12.91
N TYR A 482 -1.26 0.89 13.92
CA TYR A 482 -0.35 0.24 14.88
C TYR A 482 -1.08 -0.52 16.00
N LEU A 483 -2.33 -0.18 16.27
CA LEU A 483 -3.05 -0.66 17.46
C LEU A 483 -3.30 -2.18 17.43
N GLN A 484 -3.78 -2.69 16.29
CA GLN A 484 -4.12 -4.12 16.16
C GLN A 484 -2.86 -5.01 16.13
N PRO A 485 -1.81 -4.74 15.33
CA PRO A 485 -0.57 -5.50 15.37
C PRO A 485 0.09 -5.54 16.75
N TYR A 486 -0.02 -4.45 17.52
CA TYR A 486 0.48 -4.42 18.89
C TYR A 486 -0.26 -5.43 19.78
N LEU A 487 -1.58 -5.43 19.75
CA LEU A 487 -2.39 -6.34 20.55
C LEU A 487 -2.23 -7.80 20.13
N ASP A 488 -2.05 -8.06 18.84
CA ASP A 488 -1.97 -9.42 18.28
C ASP A 488 -0.60 -10.08 18.52
N GLY A 489 0.48 -9.30 18.72
CA GLY A 489 1.82 -9.85 18.87
C GLY A 489 2.73 -9.08 19.82
N GLU A 490 2.92 -7.78 19.63
CA GLU A 490 3.96 -7.02 20.34
C GLU A 490 3.72 -6.89 21.85
N LEU A 491 2.45 -6.84 22.30
CA LEU A 491 2.11 -6.83 23.71
C LEU A 491 2.62 -8.07 24.44
N GLY A 492 2.43 -9.26 23.85
CA GLY A 492 2.92 -10.52 24.42
C GLY A 492 4.45 -10.53 24.54
N LYS A 493 5.14 -9.99 23.53
CA LYS A 493 6.61 -9.88 23.53
C LYS A 493 7.10 -8.90 24.58
N ALA A 494 6.48 -7.73 24.70
CA ALA A 494 6.85 -6.75 25.72
C ALA A 494 6.66 -7.29 27.14
N ARG A 495 5.57 -8.03 27.40
CA ARG A 495 5.34 -8.74 28.67
C ARG A 495 6.44 -9.76 28.97
N ALA A 496 6.90 -10.51 27.97
CA ALA A 496 7.98 -11.47 28.15
C ALA A 496 9.30 -10.77 28.56
N ARG A 497 9.58 -9.59 28.00
CA ARG A 497 10.75 -8.77 28.36
C ARG A 497 10.67 -8.19 29.77
N ASP A 498 9.49 -7.75 30.19
CA ASP A 498 9.25 -7.34 31.58
C ASP A 498 9.43 -8.50 32.56
N ALA A 499 8.90 -9.69 32.22
CA ALA A 499 9.06 -10.89 33.03
C ALA A 499 10.53 -11.33 33.15
N PHE A 500 11.28 -11.27 32.03
CA PHE A 500 12.72 -11.53 32.02
C PHE A 500 13.48 -10.57 32.95
N THR A 501 13.21 -9.27 32.84
CA THR A 501 13.84 -8.24 33.68
C THR A 501 13.49 -8.46 35.16
N ALA A 502 12.25 -8.79 35.48
CA ALA A 502 11.81 -9.07 36.84
C ALA A 502 12.51 -10.32 37.43
N ALA A 503 12.67 -11.38 36.63
CA ALA A 503 13.38 -12.59 37.04
C ALA A 503 14.86 -12.31 37.34
N HIS A 504 15.53 -11.52 36.49
CA HIS A 504 16.92 -11.07 36.73
C HIS A 504 17.03 -10.28 38.04
N VAL A 505 16.17 -9.29 38.26
CA VAL A 505 16.16 -8.49 39.49
C VAL A 505 15.95 -9.36 40.74
N ALA A 506 15.09 -10.38 40.65
CA ALA A 506 14.88 -11.33 41.75
C ALA A 506 16.14 -12.15 42.06
N LYS A 507 16.86 -12.63 41.04
CA LYS A 507 18.15 -13.35 41.21
C LYS A 507 19.17 -12.46 41.93
N VAL A 508 19.36 -11.22 41.48
CA VAL A 508 20.28 -10.26 42.11
C VAL A 508 19.90 -9.98 43.56
N ASN A 509 18.62 -9.74 43.85
CA ASN A 509 18.15 -9.53 45.22
C ASN A 509 18.38 -10.75 46.12
N GLY A 510 18.23 -11.96 45.58
CA GLY A 510 18.55 -13.21 46.28
C GLY A 510 20.02 -13.33 46.68
N LEU A 511 20.94 -12.84 45.84
CA LEU A 511 22.37 -12.75 46.19
C LEU A 511 22.62 -11.69 47.28
N LEU A 512 22.02 -10.52 47.15
CA LEU A 512 22.17 -9.43 48.12
C LEU A 512 21.62 -9.81 49.52
N ALA A 513 20.57 -10.63 49.58
CA ALA A 513 19.99 -11.10 50.84
C ALA A 513 20.89 -12.08 51.60
N GLN A 514 21.90 -12.67 50.94
CA GLN A 514 22.86 -13.59 51.56
C GLN A 514 24.09 -12.89 52.15
N LEU A 515 24.20 -11.57 52.01
CA LEU A 515 25.31 -10.81 52.58
C LEU A 515 25.28 -10.89 54.13
N PRO A 516 26.42 -11.20 54.78
CA PRO A 516 26.50 -11.39 56.23
C PRO A 516 26.45 -10.10 57.05
#